data_AF-A0A258C1G1-F1
#
_entry.id   AF-A0A258C1G1-F1
#
_cell.length_a   1.000
_cell.length_b   1.000
_cell.length_c   1.000
_cell.angle_alpha   90.00
_cell.angle_beta   90.00
_cell.angle_gamma   90.00
#
_symmetry.space_group_name_H-M   'P 1'
#
loop_
_entity.id
_entity.type
_entity.pdbx_description
1 polymer ?
#
loop_
_entity_poly.entity_id
_entity_poly.type
_entity_poly.pdbx_seq_one_letter_code
_entity_poly.pdbx_strand_id
1 'polypeptide(L)'
;MFLHLTVHPWPSPTPGEVKFFDPPGQHAVFSTLAEKSGITLFEPAGRFVAGLLELAAAIFILLPFSRRFGAFISVLIFGTGVVLHLSPWLGREIMLPDGATDGGTHFLMAVIMLALSLLLLVVHPGRPRTSRVLTPAQYWRQA
;
A
#
# COMPACT_ATOMS: atom_id res chain seq x y z
N MET A 1 0.30 4.69 -7.09
CA MET A 1 1.42 4.13 -6.29
C MET A 1 1.51 2.61 -6.37
N PHE A 2 0.54 1.83 -5.89
CA PHE A 2 0.66 0.35 -5.86
C PHE A 2 1.10 -0.29 -7.18
N LEU A 3 0.53 0.11 -8.30
CA LEU A 3 0.92 -0.39 -9.62
C LEU A 3 2.38 -0.06 -9.99
N HIS A 4 2.88 1.10 -9.57
CA HIS A 4 4.27 1.52 -9.78
C HIS A 4 5.25 0.63 -9.01
N LEU A 5 5.00 0.40 -7.71
CA LEU A 5 5.89 -0.44 -6.89
C LEU A 5 5.89 -1.92 -7.30
N THR A 6 4.86 -2.38 -8.00
CA THR A 6 4.67 -3.81 -8.28
C THR A 6 4.95 -4.20 -9.72
N VAL A 7 4.49 -3.40 -10.69
CA VAL A 7 4.46 -3.81 -12.10
C VAL A 7 4.87 -2.70 -13.09
N HIS A 8 5.13 -1.47 -12.66
CA HIS A 8 5.40 -0.37 -13.59
C HIS A 8 6.68 0.39 -13.22
N PRO A 9 7.59 0.67 -14.17
CA PRO A 9 7.37 0.63 -15.62
C PRO A 9 7.43 -0.77 -16.23
N TRP A 10 6.54 -1.04 -17.18
CA TRP A 10 6.55 -2.21 -18.05
C TRP A 10 6.55 -1.73 -19.50
N PRO A 11 7.35 -2.32 -20.41
CA PRO A 11 8.15 -3.54 -20.25
C PRO A 11 9.57 -3.32 -19.71
N SER A 12 9.99 -2.07 -19.48
CA SER A 12 11.36 -1.73 -19.06
C SER A 12 11.37 -1.22 -17.61
N PRO A 13 11.38 -2.11 -16.59
CA PRO A 13 11.38 -1.72 -15.19
C PRO A 13 12.69 -1.04 -14.80
N THR A 14 12.60 -0.06 -13.90
CA THR A 14 13.79 0.51 -13.26
C THR A 14 14.40 -0.54 -12.34
N PRO A 15 15.71 -0.84 -12.44
CA PRO A 15 16.36 -1.82 -11.57
C PRO A 15 16.24 -1.45 -10.09
N GLY A 16 15.82 -2.40 -9.27
CA GLY A 16 15.78 -2.26 -7.81
C GLY A 16 14.51 -1.61 -7.25
N GLU A 17 13.57 -1.19 -8.12
CA GLU A 17 12.34 -0.48 -7.72
C GLU A 17 11.07 -1.32 -7.87
N VAL A 18 11.07 -2.37 -8.70
CA VAL A 18 9.84 -3.05 -9.13
C VAL A 18 9.76 -4.47 -8.59
N LYS A 19 8.84 -4.66 -7.64
CA LYS A 19 8.75 -5.87 -6.80
C LYS A 19 8.61 -7.18 -7.54
N PHE A 20 8.04 -7.22 -8.74
CA PHE A 20 7.83 -8.48 -9.47
C PHE A 20 8.83 -8.74 -10.58
N PHE A 21 9.65 -7.76 -10.96
CA PHE A 21 10.61 -7.92 -12.06
C PHE A 21 12.06 -7.97 -11.62
N ASP A 22 12.38 -7.42 -10.45
CA ASP A 22 13.74 -7.50 -9.94
C ASP A 22 14.12 -8.96 -9.64
N PRO A 23 15.32 -9.41 -10.04
CA PRO A 23 15.87 -10.70 -9.62
C PRO A 23 15.95 -10.81 -8.08
N PRO A 24 15.93 -12.04 -7.53
CA PRO A 24 16.07 -12.24 -6.09
C PRO A 24 17.33 -11.56 -5.54
N GLY A 25 17.18 -10.75 -4.49
CA GLY A 25 18.30 -10.07 -3.83
C GLY A 25 18.67 -8.72 -4.44
N GLN A 26 18.05 -8.30 -5.53
CA GLN A 26 18.39 -7.04 -6.21
C GLN A 26 17.41 -5.89 -5.93
N HIS A 27 16.28 -6.16 -5.29
CA HIS A 27 15.31 -5.11 -4.97
C HIS A 27 15.81 -4.24 -3.81
N ALA A 28 15.98 -2.93 -4.03
CA ALA A 28 16.68 -2.02 -3.10
C ALA A 28 16.12 -2.05 -1.66
N VAL A 29 14.80 -1.95 -1.49
CA VAL A 29 14.17 -1.97 -0.14
C VAL A 29 14.33 -3.32 0.56
N PHE A 30 13.90 -4.42 -0.09
CA PHE A 30 13.80 -5.73 0.57
C PHE A 30 15.14 -6.41 0.72
N SER A 31 16.10 -6.19 -0.20
CA SER A 31 17.48 -6.65 -0.01
C SER A 31 18.12 -5.95 1.19
N THR A 32 17.98 -4.62 1.28
CA THR A 32 18.47 -3.83 2.42
C THR A 32 17.85 -4.30 3.74
N LEU A 33 16.54 -4.54 3.76
CA LEU A 33 15.86 -5.08 4.93
C LEU A 33 16.39 -6.47 5.32
N ALA A 34 16.53 -7.38 4.36
CA ALA A 34 17.03 -8.73 4.63
C ALA A 34 18.47 -8.69 5.19
N GLU A 35 19.34 -7.87 4.59
CA GLU A 35 20.73 -7.72 4.99
C GLU A 35 20.85 -7.09 6.39
N LYS A 36 20.21 -5.94 6.62
CA LYS A 36 20.38 -5.19 7.88
C LYS A 36 19.60 -5.76 9.06
N SER A 37 18.49 -6.47 8.81
CA SER A 37 17.75 -7.14 9.89
C SER A 37 18.24 -8.55 10.18
N GLY A 38 18.97 -9.18 9.24
CA GLY A 38 19.32 -10.60 9.29
C GLY A 38 18.14 -11.55 9.02
N ILE A 39 16.97 -11.02 8.65
CA ILE A 39 15.76 -11.81 8.39
C ILE A 39 15.65 -12.07 6.89
N THR A 40 16.05 -13.27 6.47
CA THR A 40 16.01 -13.69 5.06
C THR A 40 14.60 -13.78 4.46
N LEU A 41 13.55 -13.78 5.30
CA LEU A 41 12.17 -13.80 4.81
C LEU A 41 11.79 -12.52 4.04
N PHE A 42 12.46 -11.38 4.29
CA PHE A 42 12.16 -10.14 3.57
C PHE A 42 12.38 -10.27 2.06
N GLU A 43 13.41 -10.98 1.62
CA GLU A 43 13.76 -11.11 0.21
C GLU A 43 14.12 -12.58 -0.15
N PRO A 44 13.50 -13.19 -1.18
CA PRO A 44 12.50 -12.60 -2.07
C PRO A 44 11.06 -12.72 -1.57
N ALA A 45 10.78 -13.60 -0.60
CA ALA A 45 9.41 -13.98 -0.25
C ALA A 45 8.56 -12.79 0.26
N GLY A 46 9.11 -12.00 1.18
CA GLY A 46 8.43 -10.83 1.77
C GLY A 46 8.07 -9.79 0.73
N ARG A 47 8.96 -9.53 -0.23
CA ARG A 47 8.69 -8.66 -1.38
C ARG A 47 7.48 -9.11 -2.20
N PHE A 48 7.41 -10.39 -2.55
CA PHE A 48 6.30 -10.92 -3.33
C PHE A 48 4.98 -10.85 -2.56
N VAL A 49 4.99 -11.20 -1.26
CA VAL A 49 3.81 -11.07 -0.39
C VAL A 49 3.35 -9.62 -0.31
N ALA A 50 4.28 -8.68 -0.11
CA ALA A 50 3.96 -7.25 -0.09
C ALA A 50 3.35 -6.79 -1.43
N GLY A 51 3.93 -7.19 -2.56
CA GLY A 51 3.39 -6.84 -3.88
C GLY A 51 1.98 -7.39 -4.12
N LEU A 52 1.70 -8.63 -3.70
CA LEU A 52 0.36 -9.22 -3.81
C LEU A 52 -0.66 -8.48 -2.95
N LEU A 53 -0.29 -8.10 -1.72
CA LEU A 53 -1.14 -7.31 -0.84
C LEU A 53 -1.43 -5.91 -1.41
N GLU A 54 -0.44 -5.28 -2.04
CA GLU A 54 -0.59 -3.99 -2.71
C GLU A 54 -1.55 -4.05 -3.90
N LEU A 55 -1.44 -5.08 -4.74
CA LEU A 55 -2.38 -5.30 -5.83
C LEU A 55 -3.79 -5.58 -5.33
N ALA A 56 -3.93 -6.40 -4.28
CA ALA A 56 -5.22 -6.65 -3.65
C ALA A 56 -5.84 -5.36 -3.09
N ALA A 57 -5.05 -4.53 -2.40
CA ALA A 57 -5.48 -3.24 -1.89
C ALA A 57 -5.93 -2.30 -3.02
N ALA A 58 -5.18 -2.26 -4.13
CA ALA A 58 -5.53 -1.48 -5.31
C ALA A 58 -6.88 -1.92 -5.89
N ILE A 59 -7.09 -3.23 -6.08
CA ILE A 59 -8.35 -3.79 -6.58
C ILE A 59 -9.52 -3.41 -5.65
N PHE A 60 -9.35 -3.57 -4.33
CA PHE A 60 -10.41 -3.23 -3.38
C PHE A 60 -10.74 -1.75 -3.34
N ILE A 61 -9.76 -0.86 -3.54
CA ILE A 61 -9.98 0.59 -3.61
C ILE A 61 -10.79 0.99 -4.86
N LEU A 62 -10.49 0.35 -6.00
CA LEU A 62 -11.17 0.62 -7.26
C LEU A 62 -12.65 0.23 -7.20
N LEU A 63 -12.95 -0.93 -6.60
CA LEU A 63 -14.32 -1.43 -6.44
C LEU A 63 -15.09 -0.61 -5.37
N PRO A 64 -16.21 0.05 -5.73
CA PRO A 64 -16.86 1.02 -4.84
C PRO A 64 -17.40 0.40 -3.55
N PHE A 65 -17.84 -0.86 -3.58
CA PHE A 65 -18.40 -1.55 -2.42
C PHE A 65 -17.34 -2.05 -1.43
N SER A 66 -16.08 -2.16 -1.84
CA SER A 66 -14.95 -2.62 -0.99
C SER A 66 -13.95 -1.51 -0.67
N ARG A 67 -14.21 -0.27 -1.09
CA ARG A 67 -13.21 0.81 -1.01
C ARG A 67 -12.66 1.06 0.39
N ARG A 68 -13.51 1.04 1.42
CA ARG A 68 -13.07 1.17 2.82
C ARG A 68 -12.16 0.02 3.25
N PHE A 69 -12.42 -1.21 2.81
CA PHE A 69 -11.58 -2.35 3.11
C PHE A 69 -10.22 -2.24 2.43
N GLY A 70 -10.18 -1.84 1.16
CA GLY A 70 -8.93 -1.53 0.46
C GLY A 70 -8.14 -0.40 1.12
N ALA A 71 -8.82 0.63 1.61
CA ALA A 71 -8.18 1.72 2.37
C ALA A 71 -7.56 1.23 3.68
N PHE A 72 -8.27 0.35 4.42
CA PHE A 72 -7.74 -0.26 5.64
C PHE A 72 -6.47 -1.07 5.37
N ILE A 73 -6.48 -1.93 4.35
CA ILE A 73 -5.27 -2.68 3.95
C ILE A 73 -4.14 -1.72 3.59
N SER A 74 -4.44 -0.64 2.86
CA SER A 74 -3.44 0.37 2.50
C SER A 74 -2.82 1.05 3.71
N VAL A 75 -3.61 1.36 4.75
CA VAL A 75 -3.11 1.91 6.01
C VAL A 75 -2.12 0.94 6.66
N LEU A 76 -2.42 -0.37 6.67
CA LEU A 76 -1.48 -1.36 7.21
C LEU A 76 -0.19 -1.45 6.40
N ILE A 77 -0.29 -1.47 5.06
CA ILE A 77 0.87 -1.54 4.17
C ILE A 77 1.77 -0.30 4.34
N PHE A 78 1.21 0.90 4.18
CA PHE A 78 1.99 2.14 4.26
C PHE A 78 2.41 2.48 5.69
N GLY A 79 1.60 2.12 6.69
CA GLY A 79 1.98 2.23 8.10
C GLY A 79 3.18 1.36 8.43
N THR A 80 3.19 0.10 7.96
CA THR A 80 4.35 -0.79 8.07
C THR A 80 5.56 -0.21 7.34
N GLY A 81 5.37 0.30 6.11
CA GLY A 81 6.44 0.97 5.35
C GLY A 81 7.07 2.14 6.10
N VAL A 82 6.25 3.03 6.68
CA VAL A 82 6.73 4.15 7.51
C VAL A 82 7.49 3.65 8.73
N VAL A 83 6.96 2.65 9.45
CA VAL A 83 7.65 2.05 10.62
C VAL A 83 9.00 1.46 10.22
N LEU A 84 9.09 0.76 9.08
CA LEU A 84 10.35 0.22 8.57
C LEU A 84 11.35 1.32 8.21
N HIS A 85 10.91 2.41 7.59
CA HIS A 85 11.77 3.57 7.33
C HIS A 85 12.26 4.28 8.59
N LEU A 86 11.47 4.28 9.67
CA LEU A 86 11.87 4.82 10.97
C LEU A 86 12.70 3.83 11.80
N SER A 87 12.78 2.57 11.37
CA SER A 87 13.60 1.54 12.00
C SER A 87 15.09 1.72 11.68
N PRO A 88 16.00 1.12 12.48
CA PRO A 88 17.43 1.15 12.19
C PRO A 88 17.82 0.36 10.93
N TRP A 89 16.90 -0.42 10.33
CA TRP A 89 17.22 -1.27 9.19
C TRP A 89 17.13 -0.56 7.85
N LEU A 90 16.18 0.37 7.66
CA LEU A 90 15.98 0.99 6.35
C LEU A 90 16.48 2.43 6.32
N GLY A 91 16.10 3.22 7.33
CA GLY A 91 16.33 4.67 7.31
C GLY A 91 15.38 5.40 6.34
N ARG A 92 15.51 6.73 6.29
CA ARG A 92 14.64 7.58 5.47
C ARG A 92 15.04 7.62 4.01
N GLU A 93 16.33 7.40 3.73
CA GLU A 93 16.89 7.34 2.38
C GLU A 93 17.37 5.92 2.10
N ILE A 94 17.12 5.44 0.89
CA ILE A 94 17.53 4.11 0.43
C ILE A 94 18.64 4.27 -0.60
N MET A 95 19.61 3.34 -0.57
CA MET A 95 20.66 3.25 -1.59
C MET A 95 20.10 2.55 -2.84
N LEU A 96 20.26 3.19 -3.99
CA LEU A 96 19.94 2.61 -5.30
C LEU A 96 21.08 1.72 -5.80
N PRO A 97 20.82 0.86 -6.81
CA PRO A 97 21.85 -0.01 -7.39
C PRO A 97 23.06 0.74 -7.99
N ASP A 98 22.91 2.00 -8.37
CA ASP A 98 23.98 2.86 -8.87
C ASP A 98 24.83 3.52 -7.76
N GLY A 99 24.50 3.24 -6.49
CA GLY A 99 25.16 3.78 -5.31
C GLY A 99 24.67 5.17 -4.89
N ALA A 100 23.74 5.78 -5.62
CA ALA A 100 23.08 7.02 -5.20
C ALA A 100 22.03 6.77 -4.11
N THR A 101 21.58 7.83 -3.43
CA THR A 101 20.41 7.75 -2.54
C THR A 101 19.16 8.19 -3.28
N ASP A 102 18.00 7.67 -2.88
CA ASP A 102 16.70 8.05 -3.45
C ASP A 102 16.21 9.43 -2.97
N GLY A 103 17.04 10.17 -2.22
CA GLY A 103 16.70 11.45 -1.61
C GLY A 103 15.52 11.38 -0.64
N GLY A 104 15.15 10.18 -0.17
CA GLY A 104 14.02 9.95 0.72
C GLY A 104 12.66 9.90 0.02
N THR A 105 12.67 9.72 -1.30
CA THR A 105 11.45 9.64 -2.11
C THR A 105 10.54 8.50 -1.64
N HIS A 106 11.07 7.30 -1.36
CA HIS A 106 10.27 6.17 -0.88
C HIS A 106 9.61 6.47 0.46
N PHE A 107 10.36 7.07 1.40
CA PHE A 107 9.83 7.42 2.71
C PHE A 107 8.72 8.47 2.60
N LEU A 108 8.95 9.54 1.84
CA LEU A 108 7.95 10.59 1.63
C LEU A 108 6.68 10.02 1.00
N MET A 109 6.83 9.16 0.00
CA MET A 109 5.69 8.52 -0.65
C MET A 109 4.92 7.60 0.31
N ALA A 110 5.59 6.84 1.17
CA ALA A 110 4.93 6.03 2.19
C ALA A 110 4.11 6.91 3.14
N VAL A 111 4.63 8.07 3.57
CA VAL A 111 3.92 9.03 4.42
C VAL A 111 2.70 9.63 3.70
N ILE A 112 2.86 10.11 2.47
CA ILE A 112 1.76 10.67 1.66
C ILE A 112 0.67 9.63 1.48
N MET A 113 1.02 8.40 1.11
CA MET A 113 0.06 7.34 0.88
C MET A 113 -0.61 6.85 2.17
N LEU A 114 0.11 6.85 3.30
CA LEU A 114 -0.49 6.62 4.61
C LEU A 114 -1.53 7.70 4.94
N ALA A 115 -1.21 8.98 4.74
CA ALA A 115 -2.15 10.08 4.96
C ALA A 115 -3.39 9.97 4.06
N LEU A 116 -3.21 9.68 2.76
CA LEU A 116 -4.30 9.51 1.80
C LEU A 116 -5.16 8.29 2.12
N SER A 117 -4.57 7.18 2.57
CA SER A 117 -5.32 5.97 2.95
C SER A 117 -6.09 6.17 4.25
N LEU A 118 -5.55 6.90 5.23
CA LEU A 118 -6.27 7.32 6.42
C LEU A 118 -7.43 8.26 6.08
N LEU A 119 -7.20 9.26 5.22
CA LEU A 119 -8.25 10.16 4.75
C LEU A 119 -9.36 9.37 4.06
N LEU A 120 -9.00 8.45 3.16
CA LEU A 120 -9.97 7.59 2.49
C LEU A 120 -10.73 6.71 3.47
N LEU A 121 -10.07 6.17 4.50
CA LEU A 121 -10.72 5.33 5.50
C LEU A 121 -11.72 6.12 6.36
N VAL A 122 -11.37 7.35 6.76
CA VAL A 122 -12.16 8.19 7.68
C VAL A 122 -13.27 8.95 6.95
N VAL A 123 -12.98 9.55 5.79
CA VAL A 123 -13.90 10.48 5.10
C VAL A 123 -14.88 9.75 4.18
N HIS A 124 -14.63 8.49 3.80
CA HIS A 124 -15.48 7.80 2.83
C HIS A 124 -16.94 7.81 3.27
N PRO A 125 -17.88 8.34 2.48
CA PRO A 125 -19.29 8.40 2.86
C PRO A 125 -19.81 6.98 3.12
N GLY A 126 -20.42 6.78 4.29
CA GLY A 126 -21.14 5.54 4.56
C GLY A 126 -22.26 5.34 3.54
N ARG A 127 -22.71 4.09 3.35
CA ARG A 127 -23.92 3.83 2.54
C ARG A 127 -25.00 4.82 2.99
N PRO A 128 -25.62 5.58 2.08
CA PRO A 128 -26.81 6.33 2.45
C PRO A 128 -27.73 5.32 3.10
N ARG A 129 -28.20 5.59 4.33
CA ARG A 129 -29.39 4.91 4.82
C ARG A 129 -30.41 5.17 3.73
N THR A 130 -30.77 4.14 2.96
CA THR A 130 -31.97 4.18 2.15
C THR A 130 -33.03 4.71 3.09
N SER A 131 -33.50 5.93 2.82
CA SER A 131 -34.71 6.41 3.46
C SER A 131 -35.70 5.27 3.25
N ARG A 132 -36.16 4.65 4.35
CA ARG A 132 -37.24 3.69 4.24
C ARG A 132 -38.36 4.48 3.60
N VAL A 133 -38.60 4.27 2.31
CA VAL A 133 -39.86 4.67 1.69
C VAL A 133 -40.88 3.83 2.45
N LEU A 134 -41.55 4.45 3.42
CA LEU A 134 -42.60 3.79 4.17
C LEU A 134 -43.63 3.34 3.13
N THR A 135 -43.95 2.06 3.14
CA THR A 135 -45.09 1.58 2.33
C THR A 135 -46.36 2.30 2.82
N PRO A 136 -47.37 2.52 1.96
CA PRO A 136 -48.61 3.17 2.39
C PRO A 136 -49.21 2.55 3.66
N ALA A 137 -49.13 1.22 3.79
CA ALA A 137 -49.59 0.47 4.96
C ALA A 137 -48.83 0.77 6.27
N GLN A 138 -47.59 1.24 6.20
CA GLN A 138 -46.77 1.61 7.37
C GLN A 138 -47.03 3.06 7.79
N TYR A 139 -47.41 3.94 6.87
CA TYR A 139 -47.77 5.33 7.16
C TYR A 139 -49.05 5.41 8.02
N TRP A 140 -50.08 4.64 7.66
CA TRP A 140 -51.37 4.64 8.36
C TRP A 140 -51.38 4.01 9.76
N ARG A 141 -50.28 3.36 10.19
CA ARG A 141 -50.18 2.78 11.55
C ARG A 141 -49.53 3.71 12.57
N GLN A 142 -49.08 4.88 12.15
CA GLN A 142 -48.37 5.84 13.02
C GLN A 142 -49.19 7.11 13.31
N ALA A 143 -50.39 7.24 12.76
CA ALA A 143 -51.37 8.28 13.07
C ALA A 143 -52.47 7.70 13.98
#